data_AF-A0A329ZPP5-F1
#
_entry.id   AF-A0A329ZPP5-F1
#
_cell.length_a   1.000
_cell.length_b   1.000
_cell.length_c   1.000
_cell.angle_alpha   90.00
_cell.angle_beta   90.00
_cell.angle_gamma   90.00
#
_symmetry.space_group_name_H-M   'P 1'
#
loop_
_entity.id
_entity.type
_entity.pdbx_description
1 polymer ?
#
loop_
_entity_poly.entity_id
_entity_poly.type
_entity_poly.pdbx_seq_one_letter_code
_entity_poly.pdbx_strand_id
1 'polypeptide(L)'
;MIEKARKKVLFLDILDSKKQEQDIAYKIEAYGESEYKRLYGQLAHLYYEKSFFQEIAKMHNLKCEIQDQNIAGYHNSHFRFNCVMWKDK
;
A
#
# COMPACT_ATOMS: atom_id res chain seq x y z
N MET A 1 7.12 9.38 -12.92
CA MET A 1 6.67 10.30 -11.84
C MET A 1 7.86 10.89 -11.10
N ILE A 2 8.76 10.07 -10.55
CA ILE A 2 9.95 10.50 -9.78
C ILE A 2 10.80 11.54 -10.52
N GLU A 3 11.19 11.28 -11.77
CA GLU A 3 12.05 12.19 -12.54
C GLU A 3 11.40 13.55 -12.85
N LYS A 4 10.06 13.59 -12.89
CA LYS A 4 9.28 14.80 -13.20
C LYS A 4 8.94 15.62 -11.94
N ALA A 5 9.01 15.00 -10.76
CA ALA A 5 8.59 15.64 -9.52
C ALA A 5 9.61 16.69 -9.05
N ARG A 6 9.11 17.88 -8.68
CA ARG A 6 9.97 18.99 -8.19
C ARG A 6 10.16 19.03 -6.67
N LYS A 7 9.28 18.36 -5.92
CA LYS A 7 9.28 18.40 -4.44
C LYS A 7 9.24 17.01 -3.83
N LYS A 8 8.08 16.35 -3.89
CA LYS A 8 7.86 15.01 -3.33
C LYS A 8 7.02 14.18 -4.29
N VAL A 9 7.15 12.85 -4.20
CA VAL A 9 6.22 11.88 -4.77
C VAL A 9 5.55 11.15 -3.62
N LEU A 10 4.23 11.04 -3.67
CA LEU A 10 3.43 10.32 -2.69
C LEU A 10 2.82 9.10 -3.38
N PHE A 11 3.03 7.94 -2.78
CA PHE A 11 2.32 6.71 -3.09
C PHE A 11 1.40 6.42 -1.91
N LEU A 12 0.10 6.41 -2.16
CA LEU A 12 -0.92 6.35 -1.11
C LEU A 12 -1.76 5.07 -1.24
N ASP A 13 -2.32 4.62 -0.12
CA ASP A 13 -3.27 3.51 -0.06
C ASP A 13 -2.72 2.19 -0.62
N ILE A 14 -1.42 1.94 -0.45
CA ILE A 14 -0.76 0.76 -0.98
C ILE A 14 -1.04 -0.44 -0.07
N LEU A 15 -1.51 -1.55 -0.65
CA LEU A 15 -1.69 -2.80 0.08
C LEU A 15 -0.34 -3.43 0.44
N ASP A 16 -0.16 -3.76 1.72
CA ASP A 16 1.05 -4.42 2.23
C ASP A 16 1.01 -5.91 1.94
N SER A 17 1.97 -6.42 1.16
CA SER A 17 2.04 -7.86 0.87
C SER A 17 2.21 -8.72 2.11
N LYS A 18 2.84 -8.20 3.16
CA LYS A 18 2.96 -8.91 4.44
C LYS A 18 1.64 -9.02 5.19
N LYS A 19 0.61 -8.28 4.78
CA LYS A 19 -0.73 -8.28 5.38
C LYS A 19 -1.80 -8.86 4.44
N GLN A 20 -1.41 -9.42 3.29
CA GLN A 20 -2.35 -9.92 2.28
C GLN A 20 -3.31 -10.98 2.83
N GLU A 21 -2.80 -11.99 3.54
CA GLU A 21 -3.65 -13.04 4.10
C GLU A 21 -4.64 -12.48 5.13
N GLN A 22 -4.20 -11.53 5.96
CA GLN A 22 -5.04 -10.88 6.98
C GLN A 22 -6.14 -10.02 6.33
N ASP A 23 -5.81 -9.27 5.27
CA ASP A 23 -6.78 -8.47 4.51
C ASP A 23 -7.85 -9.34 3.86
N ILE A 24 -7.44 -10.46 3.23
CA ILE A 24 -8.37 -11.41 2.62
C ILE A 24 -9.25 -12.07 3.68
N ALA A 25 -8.67 -12.55 4.78
CA ALA A 25 -9.41 -13.18 5.87
C ALA A 25 -10.46 -12.21 6.46
N TYR A 26 -10.05 -10.97 6.73
CA TYR A 26 -10.95 -9.91 7.22
C TYR A 26 -12.12 -9.66 6.25
N LYS A 27 -11.87 -9.58 4.94
CA LYS A 27 -12.94 -9.38 3.95
C LYS A 27 -13.88 -10.58 3.86
N ILE A 28 -13.36 -11.80 3.92
CA ILE A 28 -14.19 -13.01 3.94
C ILE A 28 -15.05 -13.05 5.20
N GLU A 29 -14.50 -12.70 6.36
CA GLU A 29 -15.25 -12.60 7.61
C GLU A 29 -16.35 -11.54 7.53
N ALA A 30 -16.05 -10.37 6.97
CA ALA A 30 -16.98 -9.25 6.87
C ALA A 30 -18.12 -9.47 5.88
N TYR A 31 -17.87 -10.12 4.74
CA TYR A 31 -18.85 -10.27 3.65
C TYR A 31 -19.41 -11.68 3.50
N GLY A 32 -18.71 -12.70 4.01
CA GLY A 32 -18.94 -14.09 3.67
C GLY A 32 -18.24 -14.50 2.35
N GLU A 33 -17.89 -15.79 2.23
CA GLU A 33 -17.07 -16.30 1.14
C GLU A 33 -17.70 -16.12 -0.25
N SER A 34 -19.00 -16.38 -0.39
CA SER A 34 -19.72 -16.24 -1.67
C SER A 34 -19.75 -14.80 -2.16
N GLU A 35 -20.00 -13.85 -1.26
CA GLU A 35 -20.08 -12.43 -1.59
C GLU A 35 -18.68 -11.84 -1.83
N TYR A 36 -17.68 -12.25 -1.03
CA TYR A 36 -16.29 -11.92 -1.29
C TYR A 36 -15.86 -12.34 -2.70
N LYS A 37 -16.18 -13.58 -3.12
CA LYS A 37 -15.85 -14.07 -4.46
C LYS A 37 -16.58 -13.29 -5.55
N ARG A 38 -17.84 -12.89 -5.33
CA ARG A 38 -18.61 -12.06 -6.27
C ARG A 38 -18.00 -10.66 -6.44
N LEU A 39 -17.56 -10.05 -5.34
CA LEU A 39 -17.00 -8.69 -5.33
C LEU A 39 -15.54 -8.64 -5.81
N TYR A 40 -14.71 -9.61 -5.43
CA TYR A 40 -13.26 -9.55 -5.56
C TYR A 40 -12.63 -10.67 -6.40
N GLY A 41 -13.38 -11.73 -6.74
CA GLY A 41 -12.81 -12.94 -7.36
C GLY A 41 -12.20 -12.76 -8.75
N GLN A 42 -12.49 -11.65 -9.44
CA GLN A 42 -11.89 -11.29 -10.74
C GLN A 42 -10.85 -10.16 -10.62
N LEU A 43 -10.62 -9.63 -9.42
CA LEU A 43 -9.70 -8.52 -9.19
C LEU A 43 -8.32 -9.03 -8.79
N ALA A 44 -7.32 -8.73 -9.60
CA ALA A 44 -5.92 -8.92 -9.24
C ALA A 44 -5.43 -7.72 -8.42
N HIS A 45 -5.71 -7.73 -7.11
CA HIS A 45 -5.16 -6.71 -6.22
C HIS A 45 -3.64 -6.81 -6.15
N LEU A 46 -2.98 -5.67 -6.35
CA LEU A 46 -1.53 -5.57 -6.25
C LEU A 46 -1.13 -5.27 -4.81
N TYR A 47 -0.32 -6.16 -4.26
CA TYR A 47 0.31 -6.00 -2.97
C TYR A 47 1.80 -5.76 -3.18
N TYR A 48 2.38 -4.87 -2.38
CA TYR A 48 3.79 -4.53 -2.48
C TYR A 48 4.47 -4.66 -1.13
N GLU A 49 5.69 -5.17 -1.13
CA GLU A 49 6.56 -5.03 0.02
C GLU A 49 7.05 -3.58 0.15
N LYS A 50 7.22 -3.11 1.38
CA LYS A 50 7.82 -1.80 1.68
C LYS A 50 9.24 -1.66 1.10
N SER A 51 9.98 -2.76 1.02
CA SER A 51 11.33 -2.85 0.45
C SER A 51 11.41 -2.35 -1.00
N PHE A 52 10.41 -2.66 -1.81
CA PHE A 52 10.30 -2.20 -3.21
C PHE A 52 10.44 -0.68 -3.33
N PHE A 53 9.76 0.06 -2.45
CA PHE A 53 9.82 1.52 -2.44
C PHE A 53 11.16 2.03 -1.92
N GLN A 54 11.76 1.36 -0.93
CA GLN A 54 13.07 1.72 -0.41
C GLN A 54 14.17 1.54 -1.47
N GLU A 55 14.09 0.48 -2.28
CA GLU A 55 15.01 0.20 -3.38
C GLU A 55 14.90 1.25 -4.49
N ILE A 56 13.68 1.61 -4.89
CA ILE A 56 13.44 2.69 -5.86
C ILE A 56 14.04 4.01 -5.34
N ALA A 57 13.79 4.35 -4.08
CA ALA A 57 14.33 5.58 -3.50
C ALA A 57 15.86 5.57 -3.50
N LYS A 58 16.49 4.43 -3.13
CA LYS A 58 17.95 4.26 -3.16
C LYS A 58 18.50 4.41 -4.59
N MET A 59 17.87 3.81 -5.59
CA MET A 59 18.28 3.89 -7.00
C MET A 59 18.29 5.33 -7.54
N HIS A 60 17.36 6.16 -7.07
CA HIS A 60 17.24 7.56 -7.48
C HIS A 60 17.90 8.55 -6.51
N ASN A 61 18.64 8.07 -5.51
CA ASN A 61 19.26 8.89 -4.46
C ASN A 61 18.24 9.82 -3.74
N LEU A 62 17.12 9.25 -3.32
CA LEU A 62 16.04 9.93 -2.62
C LEU A 62 15.92 9.47 -1.17
N LYS A 63 15.37 10.34 -0.33
CA LYS A 63 14.80 9.93 0.96
C LYS A 63 13.49 9.20 0.73
N CYS A 64 13.20 8.26 1.63
CA CYS A 64 11.99 7.46 1.63
C CYS A 64 11.44 7.38 3.05
N GLU A 65 10.17 7.74 3.21
CA GLU A 65 9.44 7.56 4.45
C GLU A 65 8.22 6.70 4.17
N ILE A 66 8.05 5.66 4.98
CA ILE A 66 6.94 4.73 4.88
C ILE A 66 6.20 4.73 6.20
N GLN A 67 4.88 4.88 6.14
CA GLN A 67 4.01 4.91 7.29
C GLN A 67 2.86 3.94 7.07
N ASP A 68 2.66 3.01 8.00
CA ASP A 68 1.42 2.23 8.05
C ASP A 68 0.24 3.18 8.26
N GLN A 69 -0.87 2.92 7.58
CA GLN A 69 -2.08 3.67 7.82
C GLN A 69 -2.80 3.17 9.08
N ASN A 70 -3.39 4.11 9.81
CA ASN A 70 -4.27 3.84 10.93
C ASN A 70 -5.32 4.94 11.01
N ILE A 71 -6.40 4.77 10.22
CA ILE A 71 -7.48 5.76 10.12
C ILE A 71 -8.65 5.25 10.95
N ALA A 72 -8.99 5.98 12.02
CA ALA A 72 -10.10 5.63 12.91
C ALA A 72 -11.41 5.45 12.12
N GLY A 73 -12.09 4.33 12.35
CA GLY A 73 -13.33 3.97 11.64
C GLY A 73 -13.14 3.37 10.25
N TYR A 74 -11.90 3.30 9.73
CA TYR A 74 -11.61 2.70 8.43
C TYR A 74 -10.71 1.47 8.54
N HIS A 75 -11.32 0.31 8.76
CA HIS A 75 -10.63 -0.96 9.00
C HIS A 75 -9.64 -1.36 7.89
N ASN A 76 -9.95 -1.06 6.63
CA ASN A 76 -9.06 -1.37 5.51
C ASN A 76 -7.70 -0.64 5.60
N SER A 77 -7.60 0.47 6.36
CA SER A 77 -6.33 1.18 6.55
C SER A 77 -5.27 0.31 7.21
N HIS A 78 -5.65 -0.63 8.08
CA HIS A 78 -4.70 -1.48 8.78
C HIS A 78 -3.84 -2.36 7.86
N PHE A 79 -4.35 -2.66 6.65
CA PHE A 79 -3.67 -3.45 5.63
C PHE A 79 -2.87 -2.61 4.62
N ARG A 80 -2.82 -1.29 4.83
CA ARG A 80 -2.25 -0.34 3.89
C ARG A 80 -1.13 0.48 4.51
N PHE A 81 -0.26 0.98 3.64
CA PHE A 81 0.75 1.97 3.98
C PHE A 81 0.81 3.07 2.93
N ASN A 82 1.41 4.19 3.32
CA ASN A 82 1.79 5.29 2.46
C ASN A 82 3.31 5.36 2.36
N CYS A 83 3.80 5.77 1.21
CA CYS A 83 5.22 6.04 0.98
C CYS A 83 5.40 7.45 0.41
N VAL A 84 6.32 8.20 0.98
CA VAL A 84 6.71 9.53 0.50
C VAL A 84 8.18 9.51 0.13
N MET A 85 8.51 9.99 -1.07
CA MET A 85 9.89 10.10 -1.56
C MET A 85 10.23 11.55 -1.94
N TRP A 86 11.44 12.00 -1.62
CA TRP A 86 11.91 13.36 -1.93
C TRP A 86 13.44 13.47 -2.00
N LYS A 87 13.95 14.53 -2.62
CA LYS A 87 15.38 14.87 -2.65
C LYS A 87 15.76 15.66 -1.39
N ASP A 88 16.96 15.45 -0.86
CA ASP A 88 17.54 16.39 0.10
C ASP A 88 17.66 17.79 -0.55
N LYS A 89 17.36 18.83 0.23
CA LYS A 89 17.43 20.23 -0.22
C LYS A 89 18.87 20.72 -0.28
#